data_AF-A0A7C3JC66-F1
#
_entry.id   AF-A0A7C3JC66-F1
#
_cell.length_a   1.000
_cell.length_b   1.000
_cell.length_c   1.000
_cell.angle_alpha   90.00
_cell.angle_beta   90.00
_cell.angle_gamma   90.00
#
_symmetry.space_group_name_H-M   'P 1'
#
loop_
_entity.id
_entity.type
_entity.pdbx_description
1 polymer ?
#
loop_
_entity_poly.entity_id
_entity_poly.type
_entity_poly.pdbx_seq_one_letter_code
_entity_poly.pdbx_strand_id
1 'polypeptide(L)'
;MAKLLQVRTGKFSLSPQNLEDGRLQLGYVETARTDLVRDALIGIAPLVAGGLFVIFAGLTRLNLDQLWQDVVVQSNLDFGSALRLATGRPDFWLWFYLIFTVSSTMLPSASDRRAWKPLALIFLLLAGFSLAAGAGPWLVANVLPLLNRGLRVLALVFGISLATHLTLLFPVWGVRLGISRLLHKTVL
;
A
#
# COMPACT_ATOMS: atom_id res chain seq x y z
N MET A 1 -3.31 -6.65 14.96
CA MET A 1 -4.67 -7.11 14.59
C MET A 1 -5.04 -8.45 15.23
N ALA A 2 -4.28 -9.54 15.04
CA ALA A 2 -4.63 -10.87 15.57
C ALA A 2 -5.01 -10.90 17.07
N LYS A 3 -4.19 -10.28 17.93
CA LYS A 3 -4.49 -10.14 19.37
C LYS A 3 -5.77 -9.35 19.67
N LEU A 4 -6.06 -8.29 18.90
CA LEU A 4 -7.29 -7.49 19.04
C LEU A 4 -8.54 -8.32 18.71
N LEU A 5 -8.41 -9.23 17.76
CA LEU A 5 -9.47 -10.16 17.35
C LEU A 5 -9.48 -11.47 18.16
N GLN A 6 -8.71 -11.52 19.26
CA GLN A 6 -8.57 -12.68 20.15
C GLN A 6 -8.10 -13.95 19.42
N VAL A 7 -7.33 -13.78 18.34
CA VAL A 7 -6.69 -14.89 17.60
C VAL A 7 -5.31 -15.15 18.17
N ARG A 8 -5.04 -16.42 18.51
CA ARG A 8 -3.74 -16.85 19.05
C ARG A 8 -2.65 -16.69 17.99
N THR A 9 -1.53 -16.09 18.39
CA THR A 9 -0.31 -15.97 17.58
C THR A 9 0.68 -17.06 17.95
N GLY A 10 1.35 -17.63 16.97
CA GLY A 10 2.37 -18.67 17.12
C GLY A 10 3.79 -18.12 17.02
N LYS A 11 4.67 -18.84 16.32
CA LYS A 11 6.06 -18.41 16.12
C LYS A 11 6.12 -17.15 15.27
N PHE A 12 7.17 -16.36 15.49
CA PHE A 12 7.51 -15.25 14.61
C PHE A 12 9.01 -15.23 14.34
N SER A 13 9.40 -14.76 13.16
CA SER A 13 10.79 -14.49 12.78
C SER A 13 10.85 -13.14 12.08
N LEU A 14 11.93 -12.41 12.33
CA LEU A 14 12.29 -11.20 11.59
C LEU A 14 13.50 -11.44 10.67
N SER A 15 14.25 -12.52 10.93
CA SER A 15 15.41 -12.89 10.14
C SER A 15 14.98 -13.72 8.93
N PRO A 16 15.52 -13.43 7.74
CA PRO A 16 15.24 -14.23 6.56
C PRO A 16 15.84 -15.63 6.68
N GLN A 17 15.14 -16.62 6.14
CA GLN A 17 15.50 -18.03 6.14
C GLN A 17 15.38 -18.60 4.72
N ASN A 18 16.37 -19.38 4.29
CA ASN A 18 16.31 -20.08 3.02
C ASN A 18 15.41 -21.32 3.17
N LEU A 19 14.44 -21.46 2.27
CA LEU A 19 13.60 -22.65 2.14
C LEU A 19 14.29 -23.68 1.22
N GLU A 20 13.95 -24.95 1.40
CA GLU A 20 14.54 -26.08 0.63
C GLU A 20 14.27 -25.98 -0.88
N ASP A 21 13.22 -25.27 -1.29
CA ASP A 21 12.82 -25.06 -2.69
C ASP A 21 13.52 -23.86 -3.35
N GLY A 22 14.54 -23.30 -2.70
CA GLY A 22 15.28 -22.14 -3.19
C GLY A 22 14.54 -20.80 -3.02
N ARG A 23 13.37 -20.78 -2.39
CA ARG A 23 12.70 -19.53 -2.00
C ARG A 23 13.31 -18.96 -0.72
N LEU A 24 13.22 -17.65 -0.57
CA LEU A 24 13.61 -16.95 0.66
C LEU A 24 12.36 -16.62 1.46
N GLN A 25 12.23 -17.17 2.67
CA GLN A 25 11.27 -16.68 3.65
C GLN A 25 11.87 -15.44 4.31
N LEU A 26 11.18 -14.31 4.26
CA LEU A 26 11.61 -13.12 5.01
C LEU A 26 11.14 -13.25 6.47
N GLY A 27 10.57 -12.19 7.03
CA GLY A 27 9.88 -12.26 8.31
C GLY A 27 8.51 -12.93 8.19
N TYR A 28 8.08 -13.60 9.26
CA TYR A 28 6.74 -14.18 9.36
C TYR A 28 6.20 -14.09 10.79
N VAL A 29 4.88 -14.17 10.89
CA VAL A 29 4.16 -14.42 12.15
C VAL A 29 3.09 -15.47 11.89
N GLU A 30 3.07 -16.52 12.68
CA GLU A 30 2.04 -17.54 12.62
C GLU A 30 0.78 -17.06 13.34
N THR A 31 -0.38 -17.35 12.76
CA THR A 31 -1.68 -17.17 13.40
C THR A 31 -2.43 -18.49 13.40
N ALA A 32 -3.13 -18.77 14.49
CA ALA A 32 -4.01 -19.93 14.56
C ALA A 32 -5.08 -19.85 13.45
N ARG A 33 -5.51 -21.01 12.96
CA ARG A 33 -6.67 -21.08 12.04
C ARG A 33 -7.88 -20.45 12.73
N THR A 34 -8.57 -19.60 11.98
CA THR A 34 -9.75 -18.86 12.45
C THR A 34 -10.80 -18.81 11.34
N ASP A 35 -11.98 -18.24 11.62
CA ASP A 35 -13.01 -18.01 10.60
C ASP A 35 -12.58 -16.97 9.55
N LEU A 36 -13.32 -16.95 8.45
CA LEU A 36 -13.06 -16.12 7.28
C LEU A 36 -12.96 -14.62 7.59
N VAL A 37 -13.77 -14.12 8.53
CA VAL A 37 -13.83 -12.68 8.83
C VAL A 37 -12.57 -12.27 9.59
N ARG A 38 -12.22 -13.01 10.65
CA ARG A 38 -11.00 -12.73 11.42
C ARG A 38 -9.74 -12.92 10.57
N ASP A 39 -9.71 -13.95 9.71
CA ASP A 39 -8.58 -14.20 8.81
C ASP A 39 -8.40 -13.05 7.80
N ALA A 40 -9.49 -12.59 7.18
CA ALA A 40 -9.45 -11.46 6.25
C ALA A 40 -9.03 -10.13 6.91
N LEU A 41 -9.51 -9.87 8.13
CA LEU A 41 -9.15 -8.67 8.91
C LEU A 41 -7.68 -8.69 9.35
N ILE A 42 -7.14 -9.86 9.70
CA ILE A 42 -5.70 -10.00 9.97
C ILE A 42 -4.91 -9.72 8.70
N GLY A 43 -5.33 -10.29 7.57
CA GLY A 43 -4.64 -10.14 6.30
C GLY A 43 -4.63 -8.72 5.72
N ILE A 44 -5.65 -7.90 6.00
CA ILE A 44 -5.67 -6.49 5.58
C ILE A 44 -4.84 -5.57 6.48
N ALA A 45 -4.40 -6.06 7.64
CA ALA A 45 -3.72 -5.22 8.64
C ALA A 45 -2.44 -4.53 8.12
N PRO A 46 -1.56 -5.18 7.33
CA PRO A 46 -0.40 -4.50 6.74
C PRO A 46 -0.80 -3.33 5.82
N LEU A 47 -1.84 -3.51 5.01
CA LEU A 47 -2.32 -2.47 4.10
C LEU A 47 -2.92 -1.29 4.87
N VAL A 48 -3.69 -1.55 5.92
CA VAL A 48 -4.27 -0.50 6.76
C VAL A 48 -3.18 0.26 7.51
N ALA A 49 -2.28 -0.45 8.19
CA ALA A 49 -1.22 0.18 8.98
C ALA A 49 -0.24 0.96 8.08
N GLY A 50 0.24 0.34 7.00
CA GLY A 50 1.13 0.96 6.04
C GLY A 50 0.47 2.11 5.28
N GLY A 51 -0.78 1.96 4.86
CA GLY A 51 -1.53 3.03 4.20
C GLY A 51 -1.75 4.24 5.09
N LEU A 52 -2.11 4.03 6.36
CA LEU A 52 -2.22 5.12 7.35
C LEU A 52 -0.87 5.84 7.53
N PHE A 53 0.22 5.08 7.63
CA PHE A 53 1.56 5.67 7.71
C PHE A 53 1.93 6.47 6.47
N VAL A 54 1.66 5.94 5.27
CA VAL A 54 1.94 6.61 3.99
C VAL A 54 1.15 7.92 3.87
N ILE A 55 -0.13 7.92 4.23
CA ILE A 55 -0.95 9.15 4.26
C ILE A 55 -0.37 10.14 5.27
N PHE A 56 -0.07 9.68 6.49
CA PHE A 56 0.49 10.52 7.54
C PHE A 56 1.79 11.18 7.07
N ALA A 57 2.77 10.38 6.62
CA ALA A 57 4.06 10.89 6.18
C ALA A 57 3.93 11.79 4.94
N GLY A 58 3.12 11.39 3.95
CA GLY A 58 2.93 12.15 2.72
C GLY A 58 2.26 13.51 2.93
N LEU A 59 1.16 13.54 3.69
CA LEU A 59 0.42 14.78 3.92
C LEU A 59 1.05 15.65 5.01
N THR A 60 1.40 15.07 6.17
CA THR A 60 1.82 15.89 7.31
C THR A 60 3.31 16.21 7.32
N ARG A 61 4.17 15.29 6.85
CA ARG A 61 5.63 15.48 6.90
C ARG A 61 6.16 16.06 5.60
N LEU A 62 5.63 15.59 4.46
CA LEU A 62 6.05 16.04 3.14
C LEU A 62 5.13 17.08 2.48
N ASN A 63 3.89 17.27 2.99
CA ASN A 63 2.90 18.22 2.46
C ASN A 63 2.69 18.05 0.94
N LEU A 64 2.57 16.78 0.53
CA LEU A 64 2.41 16.40 -0.89
C LEU A 64 1.08 16.91 -1.47
N ASP A 65 0.07 17.12 -0.64
CA ASP A 65 -1.19 17.74 -1.02
C ASP A 65 -1.02 19.20 -1.45
N GLN A 66 -0.30 20.01 -0.67
CA GLN A 66 -0.03 21.39 -1.06
C GLN A 66 0.85 21.45 -2.31
N LEU A 67 1.90 20.62 -2.39
CA LEU A 67 2.75 20.54 -3.58
C LEU A 67 1.94 20.12 -4.83
N TRP A 68 1.02 19.17 -4.69
CA TRP A 68 0.13 18.78 -5.78
C TRP A 68 -0.78 19.92 -6.23
N GLN A 69 -1.36 20.66 -5.27
CA GLN A 69 -2.18 21.85 -5.57
C GLN A 69 -1.37 22.90 -6.34
N ASP A 70 -0.17 23.23 -5.87
CA ASP A 70 0.64 24.31 -6.44
C ASP A 70 1.18 23.97 -7.84
N VAL A 71 1.53 22.70 -8.10
CA VAL A 71 2.11 22.28 -9.39
C VAL A 71 1.03 21.92 -10.40
N VAL A 72 0.05 21.10 -10.00
CA VAL A 72 -0.87 20.44 -10.93
C VAL A 72 -2.20 21.17 -11.04
N VAL A 73 -2.76 21.62 -9.93
CA VAL A 73 -4.11 22.22 -9.94
C VAL A 73 -4.05 23.70 -10.28
N GLN A 74 -3.17 24.44 -9.61
CA GLN A 74 -3.06 25.89 -9.73
C GLN A 74 -1.95 26.32 -10.70
N SER A 75 -0.99 25.43 -10.98
CA SER A 75 0.16 25.71 -11.84
C SER A 75 0.95 26.97 -11.43
N ASN A 76 0.98 27.25 -10.12
CA ASN A 76 1.71 28.37 -9.52
C ASN A 76 3.22 28.10 -9.40
N LEU A 77 3.61 26.83 -9.31
CA LEU A 77 5.00 26.40 -9.19
C LEU A 77 5.41 25.51 -10.36
N ASP A 78 6.55 25.83 -10.96
CA ASP A 78 7.20 24.92 -11.91
C ASP A 78 7.75 23.68 -11.18
N PHE A 79 7.91 22.59 -11.93
CA PHE A 79 8.37 21.31 -11.40
C PHE A 79 9.75 21.40 -10.71
N GLY A 80 10.67 22.19 -11.24
CA GLY A 80 12.02 22.34 -10.69
C GLY A 80 12.02 23.06 -9.35
N SER A 81 11.22 24.12 -9.23
CA SER A 81 11.02 24.84 -7.97
C SER A 81 10.29 24.00 -6.93
N ALA A 82 9.27 23.25 -7.34
CA ALA A 82 8.57 22.31 -6.47
C ALA A 82 9.51 21.22 -5.93
N LEU A 83 10.40 20.69 -6.76
CA LEU A 83 11.39 19.70 -6.34
C LEU A 83 12.37 20.29 -5.30
N ARG A 84 12.88 21.50 -5.54
CA ARG A 84 13.75 22.19 -4.57
C ARG A 84 13.03 22.48 -3.25
N LEU A 85 11.78 22.91 -3.32
CA LEU A 85 10.96 23.17 -2.13
C LEU A 85 10.68 21.87 -1.35
N ALA A 86 10.44 20.76 -2.04
CA ALA A 86 10.23 19.46 -1.41
C ALA A 86 11.51 18.97 -0.72
N THR A 87 12.63 18.89 -1.46
CA THR A 87 13.90 18.33 -0.96
C THR A 87 14.61 19.23 0.05
N GLY A 88 14.32 20.53 0.06
CA GLY A 88 14.84 21.49 1.03
C GLY A 88 14.17 21.43 2.40
N ARG A 89 13.12 20.62 2.59
CA ARG A 89 12.44 20.48 3.88
C ARG A 89 13.27 19.68 4.88
N PRO A 90 13.19 20.00 6.19
CA PRO A 90 13.80 19.19 7.23
C PRO A 90 13.36 17.73 7.13
N ASP A 91 14.31 16.81 7.28
CA ASP A 91 14.09 15.36 7.26
C ASP A 91 13.42 14.81 5.99
N PHE A 92 13.37 15.57 4.87
CA PHE A 92 12.71 15.13 3.64
C PHE A 92 13.15 13.72 3.24
N TRP A 93 14.46 13.48 3.18
CA TRP A 93 15.03 12.21 2.75
C TRP A 93 14.68 11.05 3.69
N LEU A 94 14.56 11.31 4.99
CA LEU A 94 14.13 10.30 5.97
C LEU A 94 12.68 9.91 5.72
N TRP A 95 11.77 10.89 5.63
CA TRP A 95 10.35 10.60 5.41
C TRP A 95 10.08 10.01 4.03
N PHE A 96 10.79 10.48 3.01
CA PHE A 96 10.75 9.92 1.67
C PHE A 96 11.19 8.45 1.67
N TYR A 97 12.31 8.12 2.33
CA TYR A 97 12.78 6.75 2.49
C TYR A 97 11.76 5.88 3.23
N LEU A 98 11.18 6.37 4.33
CA LEU A 98 10.18 5.63 5.09
C LEU A 98 8.91 5.37 4.27
N ILE A 99 8.42 6.35 3.51
CA ILE A 99 7.28 6.16 2.60
C ILE A 99 7.61 5.07 1.59
N PHE A 100 8.79 5.13 0.96
CA PHE A 100 9.24 4.11 0.02
C PHE A 100 9.25 2.71 0.67
N THR A 101 9.97 2.54 1.77
CA THR A 101 10.11 1.23 2.45
C THR A 101 8.78 0.67 2.92
N VAL A 102 7.93 1.49 3.54
CA VAL A 102 6.62 1.04 4.04
C VAL A 102 5.68 0.71 2.88
N SER A 103 5.63 1.56 1.85
CA SER A 103 4.76 1.30 0.70
C SER A 103 5.19 0.08 -0.11
N SER A 104 6.49 -0.25 -0.16
CA SER A 104 6.99 -1.49 -0.78
C SER A 104 6.62 -2.76 -0.01
N THR A 105 6.25 -2.66 1.28
CA THR A 105 6.03 -3.82 2.17
C THR A 105 4.61 -3.92 2.73
N MET A 106 3.75 -2.92 2.50
CA MET A 106 2.38 -2.90 3.03
C MET A 106 1.38 -3.78 2.29
N LEU A 107 1.72 -4.25 1.07
CA LEU A 107 0.80 -5.08 0.29
C LEU A 107 0.66 -6.47 0.93
N PRO A 108 -0.59 -6.96 1.17
CA PRO A 108 -0.81 -8.26 1.78
C PRO A 108 -0.23 -9.40 0.94
N SER A 109 0.42 -10.34 1.62
CA SER A 109 1.01 -11.53 1.00
C SER A 109 -0.05 -12.50 0.45
N ALA A 110 0.38 -13.61 -0.16
CA ALA A 110 -0.54 -14.64 -0.64
C ALA A 110 -1.31 -15.32 0.51
N SER A 111 -0.66 -15.57 1.64
CA SER A 111 -1.31 -16.12 2.84
C SER A 111 -2.33 -15.15 3.43
N ASP A 112 -2.00 -13.85 3.46
CA ASP A 112 -2.87 -12.81 4.02
C ASP A 112 -4.17 -12.64 3.23
N ARG A 113 -4.13 -12.86 1.91
CA ARG A 113 -5.31 -12.71 1.04
C ARG A 113 -6.14 -13.99 0.92
N ARG A 114 -5.76 -15.07 1.63
CA ARG A 114 -6.40 -16.38 1.49
C ARG A 114 -7.92 -16.34 1.72
N ALA A 115 -8.36 -15.62 2.75
CA ALA A 115 -9.78 -15.48 3.07
C ALA A 115 -10.53 -14.46 2.19
N TRP A 116 -9.84 -13.65 1.39
CA TRP A 116 -10.49 -12.57 0.64
C TRP A 116 -11.36 -13.07 -0.50
N LYS A 117 -10.91 -14.09 -1.24
CA LYS A 117 -11.69 -14.66 -2.35
C LYS A 117 -13.06 -15.21 -1.91
N PRO A 118 -13.14 -16.13 -0.93
CA PRO A 118 -14.45 -16.63 -0.48
C PRO A 118 -15.30 -15.51 0.14
N LEU A 119 -14.70 -14.57 0.86
CA LEU A 119 -15.42 -13.45 1.45
C LEU A 119 -16.01 -12.51 0.38
N ALA A 120 -15.25 -12.21 -0.68
CA ALA A 120 -15.71 -11.42 -1.81
C ALA A 120 -16.88 -12.11 -2.54
N LEU A 121 -16.83 -13.44 -2.70
CA LEU A 121 -17.92 -14.19 -3.29
C LEU A 121 -19.20 -14.08 -2.44
N ILE A 122 -19.09 -14.22 -1.11
CA ILE A 122 -20.23 -14.05 -0.20
C ILE A 122 -20.82 -12.64 -0.34
N PHE A 123 -19.99 -11.60 -0.30
CA PHE A 123 -20.46 -10.22 -0.46
C PHE A 123 -21.12 -9.99 -1.83
N LEU A 124 -20.59 -10.56 -2.90
CA LEU A 124 -21.16 -10.43 -4.24
C LEU A 124 -22.53 -11.11 -4.34
N LEU A 125 -22.68 -12.30 -3.76
CA LEU A 125 -23.97 -12.99 -3.71
C LEU A 125 -24.99 -12.19 -2.89
N LEU A 126 -24.60 -11.70 -1.70
CA LEU A 126 -25.48 -10.87 -0.87
C LEU A 126 -25.90 -9.58 -1.57
N ALA A 127 -24.97 -8.91 -2.26
CA ALA A 127 -25.27 -7.73 -3.06
C ALA A 127 -26.23 -8.07 -4.22
N GLY A 128 -25.99 -9.18 -4.91
CA GLY A 128 -26.86 -9.67 -5.98
C GLY A 128 -28.29 -9.95 -5.51
N PHE A 129 -28.44 -10.68 -4.39
CA PHE A 129 -29.76 -10.93 -3.78
C PHE A 129 -30.44 -9.64 -3.32
N SER A 130 -29.69 -8.72 -2.71
CA SER A 130 -30.23 -7.42 -2.28
C SER A 130 -30.73 -6.59 -3.46
N LEU A 131 -29.98 -6.57 -4.56
CA LEU A 131 -30.39 -5.90 -5.79
C LEU A 131 -31.64 -6.55 -6.41
N ALA A 132 -31.68 -7.87 -6.49
CA ALA A 132 -32.85 -8.61 -6.97
C ALA A 132 -34.10 -8.38 -6.11
N ALA A 133 -33.93 -8.16 -4.80
CA ALA A 133 -34.99 -7.79 -3.87
C ALA A 133 -35.40 -6.31 -3.94
N GLY A 134 -34.84 -5.51 -4.84
CA GLY A 134 -35.18 -4.10 -5.03
C GLY A 134 -34.46 -3.12 -4.08
N ALA A 135 -33.45 -3.58 -3.32
CA ALA A 135 -32.72 -2.74 -2.37
C ALA A 135 -31.69 -1.78 -3.02
N GLY A 136 -31.70 -1.61 -4.35
CA GLY A 136 -30.76 -0.75 -5.08
C GLY A 136 -30.68 0.69 -4.55
N PRO A 137 -31.80 1.41 -4.38
CA PRO A 137 -31.78 2.76 -3.82
C PRO A 137 -31.20 2.81 -2.40
N TRP A 138 -31.49 1.80 -1.58
CA TRP A 138 -30.95 1.71 -0.22
C TRP A 138 -29.42 1.51 -0.23
N LEU A 139 -28.90 0.65 -1.12
CA LEU A 139 -27.46 0.43 -1.27
C LEU A 139 -26.73 1.71 -1.72
N VAL A 140 -27.32 2.47 -2.66
CA VAL A 140 -26.78 3.76 -3.10
C VAL A 140 -26.73 4.77 -1.97
N ALA A 141 -27.77 4.82 -1.13
CA ALA A 141 -27.83 5.78 -0.02
C ALA A 141 -26.89 5.42 1.14
N ASN A 142 -26.68 4.13 1.42
CA ASN A 142 -26.02 3.69 2.66
C ASN A 142 -24.66 3.04 2.45
N VAL A 143 -24.47 2.29 1.36
CA VAL A 143 -23.24 1.50 1.14
C VAL A 143 -22.27 2.24 0.23
N LEU A 144 -22.77 2.82 -0.86
CA LEU A 144 -21.93 3.46 -1.87
C LEU A 144 -21.10 4.64 -1.34
N PRO A 145 -21.60 5.52 -0.43
CA PRO A 145 -20.80 6.62 0.10
C PRO A 145 -19.59 6.11 0.91
N LEU A 146 -19.79 5.06 1.72
CA LEU A 146 -18.74 4.45 2.51
C LEU A 146 -17.70 3.77 1.61
N LEU A 147 -18.15 3.02 0.60
CA LEU A 147 -17.27 2.39 -0.38
C LEU A 147 -16.43 3.42 -1.14
N ASN A 148 -17.06 4.48 -1.65
CA ASN A 148 -16.37 5.57 -2.35
C ASN A 148 -15.33 6.26 -1.45
N ARG A 149 -15.64 6.47 -0.16
CA ARG A 149 -14.68 7.02 0.79
C ARG A 149 -13.47 6.10 0.96
N GLY A 150 -13.71 4.79 1.11
CA GLY A 150 -12.64 3.79 1.18
C GLY A 150 -11.76 3.76 -0.07
N LEU A 151 -12.38 3.77 -1.26
CA LEU A 151 -11.67 3.80 -2.54
C LEU A 151 -10.84 5.07 -2.72
N ARG A 152 -11.33 6.23 -2.29
CA ARG A 152 -10.57 7.49 -2.33
C ARG A 152 -9.36 7.47 -1.40
N VAL A 153 -9.50 6.89 -0.21
CA VAL A 153 -8.37 6.70 0.72
C VAL A 153 -7.32 5.76 0.09
N LEU A 154 -7.74 4.65 -0.50
CA LEU A 154 -6.84 3.73 -1.20
C LEU A 154 -6.15 4.41 -2.40
N ALA A 155 -6.89 5.20 -3.18
CA ALA A 155 -6.34 5.95 -4.30
C ALA A 155 -5.26 6.94 -3.83
N LEU A 156 -5.46 7.62 -2.69
CA LEU A 156 -4.46 8.49 -2.10
C LEU A 156 -3.20 7.73 -1.67
N VAL A 157 -3.37 6.61 -0.94
CA VAL A 157 -2.25 5.74 -0.53
C VAL A 157 -1.43 5.28 -1.73
N PHE A 158 -2.10 4.75 -2.76
CA PHE A 158 -1.44 4.26 -3.96
C PHE A 158 -0.87 5.39 -4.81
N GLY A 159 -1.52 6.56 -4.86
CA GLY A 159 -1.02 7.74 -5.56
C GLY A 159 0.30 8.24 -4.98
N ILE A 160 0.37 8.39 -3.65
CA ILE A 160 1.60 8.75 -2.94
C ILE A 160 2.68 7.67 -3.18
N SER A 161 2.30 6.39 -3.01
CA SER A 161 3.24 5.28 -3.19
C SER A 161 3.82 5.24 -4.60
N LEU A 162 2.98 5.38 -5.62
CA LEU A 162 3.37 5.41 -7.02
C LEU A 162 4.30 6.59 -7.31
N ALA A 163 3.94 7.79 -6.84
CA ALA A 163 4.77 8.99 -7.02
C ALA A 163 6.18 8.77 -6.45
N THR A 164 6.28 8.28 -5.20
CA THR A 164 7.57 7.97 -4.56
C THR A 164 8.38 6.95 -5.35
N HIS A 165 7.75 5.86 -5.83
CA HIS A 165 8.45 4.84 -6.61
C HIS A 165 8.91 5.36 -7.98
N LEU A 166 8.10 6.16 -8.67
CA LEU A 166 8.48 6.76 -9.95
C LEU A 166 9.65 7.74 -9.79
N THR A 167 9.68 8.53 -8.70
CA THR A 167 10.83 9.41 -8.41
C THR A 167 12.14 8.63 -8.27
N LEU A 168 12.11 7.41 -7.72
CA LEU A 168 13.29 6.56 -7.59
C LEU A 168 13.60 5.73 -8.85
N LEU A 169 12.58 5.37 -9.62
CA LEU A 169 12.73 4.49 -10.79
C LEU A 169 13.73 5.08 -11.80
N PHE A 170 13.56 6.35 -12.17
CA PHE A 170 14.39 7.02 -13.17
C PHE A 170 15.89 7.10 -12.78
N PRO A 171 16.27 7.61 -11.59
CA PRO A 171 17.68 7.67 -11.21
C PRO A 171 18.30 6.28 -11.05
N VAL A 172 17.59 5.32 -10.45
CA VAL A 172 18.09 3.95 -10.27
C VAL A 172 18.31 3.26 -11.62
N TRP A 173 17.37 3.43 -12.55
CA TRP A 173 17.51 2.90 -13.90
C TRP A 173 18.68 3.53 -14.65
N GLY A 174 18.88 4.84 -14.52
CA GLY A 174 20.04 5.54 -15.08
C GLY A 174 21.37 5.00 -14.56
N VAL A 175 21.48 4.81 -13.24
CA VAL A 175 22.68 4.20 -12.61
C VAL A 175 22.89 2.78 -13.13
N ARG A 176 21.83 1.96 -13.21
CA ARG A 176 21.90 0.60 -13.76
C ARG A 176 22.47 0.60 -15.18
N LEU A 177 21.98 1.50 -16.05
CA LEU A 177 22.46 1.64 -17.42
C LEU A 177 23.93 2.08 -17.49
N GLY A 178 24.34 3.00 -16.62
CA GLY A 178 25.74 3.42 -16.53
C GLY A 178 26.65 2.26 -16.14
N ILE A 179 26.28 1.51 -15.10
CA ILE A 179 27.04 0.35 -14.62
C ILE A 179 27.10 -0.76 -15.69
N SER A 180 25.98 -1.05 -16.37
CA SER A 180 25.98 -2.09 -17.41
C SER A 180 26.89 -1.75 -18.59
N ARG A 181 26.94 -0.47 -18.98
CA ARG A 181 27.86 0.01 -20.03
C ARG A 181 29.32 -0.09 -19.61
N LEU A 182 29.64 0.27 -18.36
CA LEU A 182 31.01 0.16 -17.84
C LEU A 182 31.47 -1.29 -17.71
N LEU A 183 30.58 -2.21 -17.32
CA LEU A 183 30.91 -3.61 -17.04
C LEU A 183 30.74 -4.56 -18.24
N HIS A 184 30.41 -4.07 -19.45
CA HIS A 184 30.20 -4.89 -20.66
C HIS A 184 29.23 -6.07 -20.47
N LYS A 185 28.31 -5.98 -19.51
CA LYS A 185 27.30 -7.03 -19.29
C LYS A 185 26.05 -6.71 -20.11
N THR A 186 25.68 -7.62 -20.99
CA THR A 186 24.45 -7.56 -21.79
C THR A 186 23.25 -7.53 -20.85
N VAL A 187 22.39 -6.52 -21.04
CA VAL A 187 21.16 -6.34 -20.28
C VAL A 187 20.13 -7.33 -20.81
N LEU A 188 19.82 -8.38 -20.04
CA LEU A 188 18.55 -9.13 -20.13
C LEU A 188 17.48 -8.41 -19.30
#